data_AF-A0AAD1YX43-F1
#
_entry.id   AF-A0AAD1YX43-F1
#
_cell.length_a   1.000
_cell.length_b   1.000
_cell.length_c   1.000
_cell.angle_alpha   90.00
_cell.angle_beta   90.00
_cell.angle_gamma   90.00
#
_symmetry.space_group_name_H-M   'P 1'
#
loop_
_entity.id
_entity.type
_entity.pdbx_description
1 polymer ?
#
loop_
_entity_poly.entity_id
_entity_poly.type
_entity_poly.pdbx_seq_one_letter_code
_entity_poly.pdbx_strand_id
1 'polypeptide(L)'
;MTGVMEFLKCLFSIALILSITEANAGNFHFREAPKFYNSPKCPSVHYTTTPAASSAKICSDNAVHVAMTLDASYLRGSMAAILSVLQHSSCPENMIFHFVASAAADTSHLNLTIANSFPYLQFNIYPFDDSPVAGLISTSIRAALDCPLNYARNYLADLLPKCVQKVVYLDSDLVLVDDISNLAATPLGNEAVLAAPEYCNANFTSYFTPTFWSNPSLSLTFANRKPCYFNTGVMVVDLERWRAGDYTTKIVEWMELQKRVRIYELGSLPPFLLVFAGNIAPVDHQWNQHGLGASCIGVERVNRGFDSMLTDLALWMLCGHLMIYYKRHILLILENFCN
;
A
#
# COMPACT_ATOMS: atom_id res chain seq x y z
N MET A 1 -36.24 3.08 -39.50
CA MET A 1 -34.82 3.27 -39.89
C MET A 1 -34.12 4.42 -39.17
N THR A 2 -34.85 5.37 -38.56
CA THR A 2 -34.26 6.53 -37.85
C THR A 2 -33.66 6.20 -36.47
N GLY A 3 -34.28 5.31 -35.68
CA GLY A 3 -33.79 4.97 -34.33
C GLY A 3 -32.49 4.15 -34.29
N VAL A 4 -32.19 3.36 -35.32
CA VAL A 4 -30.95 2.57 -35.40
C VAL A 4 -29.74 3.48 -35.65
N MET A 5 -29.92 4.56 -36.42
CA MET A 5 -28.87 5.52 -36.74
C MET A 5 -28.54 6.44 -35.54
N GLU A 6 -29.52 6.78 -34.71
CA GLU A 6 -29.33 7.47 -33.42
C GLU A 6 -28.55 6.60 -32.41
N PHE A 7 -28.88 5.30 -32.34
CA PHE A 7 -28.20 4.36 -31.44
C PHE A 7 -26.74 4.13 -31.83
N LEU A 8 -26.45 4.02 -33.14
CA LEU A 8 -25.09 3.92 -33.68
C LEU A 8 -24.27 5.20 -33.46
N LYS A 9 -24.88 6.38 -33.53
CA LYS A 9 -24.23 7.65 -33.18
C LYS A 9 -23.89 7.72 -31.69
N CYS A 10 -24.79 7.26 -30.82
CA CYS A 10 -24.56 7.22 -29.38
C CYS A 10 -23.42 6.23 -29.02
N LEU A 11 -23.39 5.05 -29.65
CA LEU A 11 -22.29 4.09 -29.51
C LEU A 11 -20.95 4.64 -30.02
N PHE A 12 -20.95 5.36 -31.15
CA PHE A 12 -19.75 6.03 -31.66
C PHE A 12 -19.29 7.17 -30.75
N SER A 13 -20.21 7.95 -30.17
CA SER A 13 -19.87 9.01 -29.22
C SER A 13 -19.36 8.45 -27.90
N ILE A 14 -19.92 7.34 -27.40
CA ILE A 14 -19.42 6.65 -26.20
C ILE A 14 -18.06 6.01 -26.48
N ALA A 15 -17.87 5.38 -27.65
CA ALA A 15 -16.57 4.86 -28.06
C ALA A 15 -15.53 5.97 -28.22
N LEU A 16 -15.90 7.13 -28.79
CA LEU A 16 -15.02 8.29 -28.91
C LEU A 16 -14.68 8.88 -27.53
N ILE A 17 -15.65 8.97 -26.61
CA ILE A 17 -15.40 9.40 -25.22
C ILE A 17 -14.49 8.40 -24.50
N LEU A 18 -14.69 7.09 -24.68
CA LEU A 18 -13.83 6.05 -24.12
C LEU A 18 -12.40 6.11 -24.71
N SER A 19 -12.27 6.36 -26.02
CA SER A 19 -10.97 6.58 -26.67
C SER A 19 -10.30 7.89 -26.24
N ILE A 20 -11.07 8.94 -25.92
CA ILE A 20 -10.53 10.19 -25.36
C ILE A 20 -10.12 10.01 -23.89
N THR A 21 -10.79 9.13 -23.13
CA THR A 21 -10.33 8.78 -21.77
C THR A 21 -9.12 7.85 -21.75
N GLU A 22 -8.98 6.97 -22.74
CA GLU A 22 -7.76 6.12 -22.89
C GLU A 22 -6.58 6.92 -23.46
N ALA A 23 -6.82 7.93 -24.29
CA ALA A 23 -5.77 8.77 -24.88
C ALA A 23 -5.26 9.90 -23.96
N ASN A 24 -5.87 10.11 -22.79
CA ASN A 24 -5.49 11.16 -21.84
C ASN A 24 -4.84 10.63 -20.55
N ALA A 25 -4.25 9.43 -20.58
CA ALA A 25 -3.12 9.07 -19.70
C ALA A 25 -1.86 9.90 -20.03
N GLY A 26 -2.05 11.15 -20.44
CA GLY A 26 -1.03 12.09 -20.85
C GLY A 26 -0.34 12.67 -19.63
N ASN A 27 0.99 12.54 -19.61
CA ASN A 27 1.94 13.32 -18.81
C ASN A 27 1.31 14.08 -17.64
N PHE A 28 1.03 13.38 -16.54
CA PHE A 28 0.74 14.08 -15.29
C PHE A 28 2.00 14.85 -14.90
N HIS A 29 1.97 16.17 -15.08
CA HIS A 29 3.02 17.05 -14.61
C HIS A 29 2.76 17.34 -13.12
N PHE A 30 3.44 16.59 -12.28
CA PHE A 30 3.50 16.84 -10.85
C PHE A 30 4.44 18.01 -10.56
N ARG A 31 4.04 18.89 -9.66
CA ARG A 31 4.86 20.01 -9.20
C ARG A 31 6.05 19.49 -8.36
N GLU A 32 7.09 20.31 -8.28
CA GLU A 32 8.19 20.07 -7.35
C GLU A 32 7.72 20.32 -5.90
N ALA A 33 8.03 19.39 -5.01
CA ALA A 33 7.79 19.53 -3.58
C ALA A 33 8.74 20.57 -2.97
N PRO A 34 8.29 21.32 -1.96
CA PRO A 34 9.22 22.11 -1.15
C PRO A 34 10.25 21.19 -0.50
N LYS A 35 11.45 21.74 -0.25
CA LYS A 35 12.44 21.04 0.56
C LYS A 35 11.98 21.00 2.01
N PHE A 36 11.92 19.80 2.58
CA PHE A 36 11.70 19.57 4.00
C PHE A 36 13.04 19.31 4.69
N TYR A 37 13.19 19.78 5.93
CA TYR A 37 14.46 19.74 6.66
C TYR A 37 14.30 18.99 7.98
N ASN A 38 15.36 18.30 8.38
CA ASN A 38 15.43 17.67 9.68
C ASN A 38 15.33 18.68 10.83
N SER A 39 14.59 18.28 11.86
CA SER A 39 14.65 18.91 13.18
C SER A 39 16.08 18.80 13.77
N PRO A 40 16.53 19.76 14.61
CA PRO A 40 17.84 19.69 15.28
C PRO A 40 18.08 18.44 16.13
N LYS A 41 17.02 17.69 16.45
CA LYS A 41 17.08 16.46 17.25
C LYS A 41 17.27 15.18 16.41
N CYS A 42 17.25 15.29 15.08
CA CYS A 42 17.36 14.13 14.21
C CYS A 42 18.73 13.47 14.31
N PRO A 43 18.79 12.13 14.34
CA PRO A 43 20.07 11.42 14.35
C PRO A 43 20.81 11.67 13.03
N SER A 44 22.14 11.70 13.10
CA SER A 44 22.97 11.73 11.90
C SER A 44 22.89 10.37 11.18
N VAL A 45 22.57 10.42 9.89
CA VAL A 45 22.54 9.25 9.01
C VAL A 45 23.95 9.05 8.45
N HIS A 46 24.63 8.01 8.90
CA HIS A 46 25.93 7.63 8.38
C HIS A 46 25.75 6.47 7.39
N TYR A 47 26.05 6.74 6.13
CA TYR A 47 26.01 5.72 5.09
C TYR A 47 27.24 4.83 5.18
N THR A 48 27.04 3.52 5.12
CA THR A 48 28.15 2.56 5.04
C THR A 48 28.79 2.64 3.65
N THR A 49 29.91 3.36 3.56
CA THR A 49 30.70 3.48 2.33
C THR A 49 31.51 2.20 2.09
N THR A 50 30.92 1.20 1.44
CA THR A 50 31.72 0.18 0.74
C THR A 50 32.16 0.72 -0.63
N PRO A 51 33.42 0.49 -1.06
CA PRO A 51 34.02 1.14 -2.24
C PRO A 51 33.48 0.66 -3.61
N ALA A 52 32.40 -0.11 -3.64
CA ALA A 52 31.77 -0.57 -4.88
C ALA A 52 30.30 -0.11 -4.93
N ALA A 53 30.02 0.69 -5.96
CA ALA A 53 28.69 1.03 -6.50
C ALA A 53 27.84 2.09 -5.78
N SER A 54 27.06 2.78 -6.61
CA SER A 54 26.01 3.78 -6.35
C SER A 54 24.95 3.38 -5.31
N SER A 55 24.99 2.17 -4.78
CA SER A 55 24.15 1.61 -3.73
C SER A 55 24.53 2.01 -2.30
N ALA A 56 25.65 2.71 -2.10
CA ALA A 56 26.16 3.07 -0.77
C ALA A 56 25.23 4.00 0.05
N LYS A 57 24.30 4.74 -0.59
CA LYS A 57 23.40 5.69 0.10
C LYS A 57 22.11 5.07 0.68
N ILE A 58 21.95 3.75 0.60
CA ILE A 58 20.67 3.09 0.94
C ILE A 58 20.73 2.39 2.30
N CYS A 59 21.93 2.07 2.81
CA CYS A 59 22.10 1.26 4.01
C CYS A 59 22.50 2.14 5.20
N SER A 60 21.54 2.54 6.03
CA SER A 60 21.78 3.24 7.29
C SER A 60 20.80 2.79 8.38
N ASP A 61 21.33 2.33 9.50
CA ASP A 61 20.53 1.88 10.65
C ASP A 61 19.72 3.01 11.30
N ASN A 62 20.15 4.26 11.11
CA ASN A 62 19.45 5.46 11.62
C ASN A 62 18.40 6.02 10.64
N ALA A 63 18.23 5.40 9.47
CA ALA A 63 17.26 5.84 8.47
C ALA A 63 15.90 5.16 8.70
N VAL A 64 14.82 5.86 8.37
CA VAL A 64 13.50 5.25 8.28
C VAL A 64 13.29 4.76 6.85
N HIS A 65 13.29 3.43 6.69
CA HIS A 65 13.01 2.78 5.41
C HIS A 65 11.51 2.67 5.18
N VAL A 66 11.05 3.17 4.03
CA VAL A 66 9.64 3.13 3.63
C VAL A 66 9.52 2.34 2.34
N ALA A 67 8.72 1.27 2.31
CA ALA A 67 8.47 0.50 1.10
C ALA A 67 7.05 0.76 0.57
N MET A 68 6.93 0.92 -0.75
CA MET A 68 5.66 1.16 -1.42
C MET A 68 5.66 0.50 -2.80
N THR A 69 4.51 0.06 -3.28
CA THR A 69 4.36 -0.26 -4.70
C THR A 69 4.24 1.01 -5.52
N LEU A 70 4.79 1.03 -6.74
CA LEU A 70 4.73 2.15 -7.66
C LEU A 70 4.18 1.71 -9.01
N ASP A 71 2.99 2.22 -9.33
CA ASP A 71 2.28 1.96 -10.59
C ASP A 71 1.78 3.28 -11.18
N ALA A 72 1.85 3.41 -12.51
CA ALA A 72 1.39 4.60 -13.22
C ALA A 72 -0.10 4.89 -12.94
N SER A 73 -0.93 3.85 -12.81
CA SER A 73 -2.37 4.00 -12.55
C SER A 73 -2.67 4.53 -11.15
N TYR A 74 -1.75 4.33 -10.20
CA TYR A 74 -1.87 4.78 -8.80
C TYR A 74 -0.85 5.86 -8.44
N LEU A 75 -0.16 6.42 -9.42
CA LEU A 75 0.95 7.35 -9.22
C LEU A 75 0.49 8.57 -8.43
N ARG A 76 -0.68 9.12 -8.76
CA ARG A 76 -1.32 10.22 -8.01
C ARG A 76 -1.42 9.96 -6.50
N GLY A 77 -1.86 8.75 -6.11
CA GLY A 77 -1.92 8.37 -4.70
C GLY A 77 -0.51 8.28 -4.09
N SER A 78 0.41 7.63 -4.80
CA SER A 78 1.81 7.49 -4.36
C SER A 78 2.47 8.86 -4.10
N MET A 79 2.24 9.83 -4.99
CA MET A 79 2.76 11.19 -4.84
C MET A 79 2.18 11.90 -3.61
N ALA A 80 0.87 11.78 -3.38
CA ALA A 80 0.24 12.33 -2.18
C ALA A 80 0.77 11.69 -0.90
N ALA A 81 0.95 10.36 -0.90
CA ALA A 81 1.52 9.62 0.22
C ALA A 81 2.95 10.09 0.52
N ILE A 82 3.84 10.11 -0.48
CA ILE A 82 5.23 10.58 -0.34
C ILE A 82 5.27 11.99 0.24
N LEU A 83 4.50 12.93 -0.33
CA LEU A 83 4.48 14.31 0.14
C LEU A 83 4.00 14.39 1.59
N SER A 84 2.95 13.66 1.94
CA SER A 84 2.41 13.66 3.30
C SER A 84 3.38 13.08 4.32
N VAL A 85 4.12 12.02 3.97
CA VAL A 85 5.19 11.46 4.81
C VAL A 85 6.25 12.53 5.08
N LEU A 86 6.74 13.20 4.03
CA LEU A 86 7.78 14.23 4.17
C LEU A 86 7.30 15.45 4.97
N GLN A 87 6.05 15.86 4.75
CA GLN A 87 5.46 17.03 5.40
C GLN A 87 5.23 16.84 6.90
N HIS A 88 4.88 15.63 7.33
CA HIS A 88 4.48 15.34 8.71
C HIS A 88 5.59 14.75 9.58
N SER A 89 6.79 14.55 9.04
CA SER A 89 7.87 13.89 9.76
C SER A 89 8.89 14.88 10.31
N SER A 90 9.41 14.59 11.50
CA SER A 90 10.42 15.44 12.14
C SER A 90 11.79 15.34 11.44
N CYS A 91 12.07 14.21 10.80
CA CYS A 91 13.36 13.90 10.18
C CYS A 91 13.21 13.44 8.71
N PRO A 92 12.65 14.28 7.82
CA PRO A 92 12.36 13.89 6.44
C PRO A 92 13.61 13.61 5.60
N GLU A 93 14.76 14.20 5.95
CA GLU A 93 16.03 13.93 5.25
C GLU A 93 16.64 12.57 5.65
N ASN A 94 16.12 11.93 6.70
CA ASN A 94 16.54 10.59 7.16
C ASN A 94 15.71 9.46 6.55
N MET A 95 14.88 9.75 5.55
CA MET A 95 13.97 8.78 4.95
C MET A 95 14.53 8.22 3.65
N ILE A 96 14.36 6.91 3.47
CA ILE A 96 14.75 6.21 2.26
C ILE A 96 13.55 5.42 1.75
N PHE A 97 13.10 5.75 0.55
CA PHE A 97 11.97 5.09 -0.09
C PHE A 97 12.42 3.95 -0.98
N HIS A 98 11.76 2.80 -0.84
CA HIS A 98 11.96 1.60 -1.63
C HIS A 98 10.69 1.34 -2.43
N PHE A 99 10.69 1.79 -3.68
CA PHE A 99 9.57 1.58 -4.58
C PHE A 99 9.70 0.23 -5.26
N VAL A 100 8.61 -0.52 -5.31
CA VAL A 100 8.53 -1.76 -6.08
C VAL A 100 7.60 -1.53 -7.27
N ALA A 101 8.13 -1.64 -8.47
CA ALA A 101 7.37 -1.46 -9.71
C ALA A 101 7.40 -2.74 -10.54
N SER A 102 6.36 -2.98 -11.35
CA SER A 102 6.39 -4.12 -12.29
C SER A 102 7.64 -4.06 -13.17
N ALA A 103 8.27 -5.21 -13.43
CA ALA A 103 9.42 -5.30 -14.34
C ALA A 103 9.07 -4.87 -15.78
N ALA A 104 7.79 -4.89 -16.15
CA ALA A 104 7.29 -4.39 -17.43
C ALA A 104 6.96 -2.88 -17.44
N ALA A 105 7.03 -2.20 -16.29
CA ALA A 105 6.72 -0.78 -16.20
C ALA A 105 7.82 0.08 -16.83
N ASP A 106 7.46 1.28 -17.28
CA ASP A 106 8.43 2.31 -17.68
C ASP A 106 9.09 2.90 -16.42
N THR A 107 10.05 2.17 -15.86
CA THR A 107 10.78 2.58 -14.66
C THR A 107 11.58 3.85 -14.88
N SER A 108 11.94 4.19 -16.12
CA SER A 108 12.65 5.43 -16.44
C SER A 108 11.72 6.62 -16.28
N HIS A 109 10.50 6.53 -16.81
CA HIS A 109 9.48 7.55 -16.61
C HIS A 109 9.08 7.70 -15.14
N LEU A 110 8.89 6.58 -14.42
CA LEU A 110 8.59 6.60 -12.99
C LEU A 110 9.72 7.27 -12.20
N ASN A 111 10.98 6.90 -12.46
CA ASN A 111 12.14 7.49 -11.81
C ASN A 111 12.23 9.00 -12.05
N LEU A 112 12.13 9.43 -13.31
CA LEU A 112 12.14 10.86 -13.66
C LEU A 112 10.98 11.62 -12.99
N THR A 113 9.80 11.02 -12.92
CA THR A 113 8.64 11.65 -12.27
C THR A 113 8.87 11.85 -10.78
N ILE A 114 9.32 10.82 -10.06
CA ILE A 114 9.65 10.94 -8.63
C ILE A 114 10.80 11.92 -8.41
N ALA A 115 11.89 11.82 -9.19
CA ALA A 115 13.06 12.66 -9.03
C ALA A 115 12.77 14.15 -9.31
N ASN A 116 11.96 14.46 -10.31
CA ASN A 116 11.57 15.85 -10.62
C ASN A 116 10.63 16.43 -9.57
N SER A 117 9.73 15.61 -9.02
CA SER A 117 8.78 16.08 -8.00
C SER A 117 9.35 16.10 -6.59
N PHE A 118 10.32 15.24 -6.29
CA PHE A 118 10.96 15.15 -4.97
C PHE A 118 12.49 15.10 -5.11
N PRO A 119 13.14 16.20 -5.54
CA PRO A 119 14.57 16.21 -5.86
C PRO A 119 15.49 15.92 -4.67
N TYR A 120 14.99 16.04 -3.45
CA TYR A 120 15.73 15.77 -2.20
C TYR A 120 15.42 14.39 -1.61
N LEU A 121 14.48 13.64 -2.19
CA LEU A 121 14.09 12.33 -1.71
C LEU A 121 15.17 11.30 -2.05
N GLN A 122 15.54 10.50 -1.05
CA GLN A 122 16.38 9.33 -1.28
C GLN A 122 15.47 8.16 -1.60
N PHE A 123 15.62 7.58 -2.79
CA PHE A 123 14.81 6.44 -3.17
C PHE A 123 15.49 5.51 -4.16
N ASN A 124 15.00 4.28 -4.19
CA ASN A 124 15.33 3.28 -5.19
C ASN A 124 14.04 2.64 -5.74
N ILE A 125 14.06 2.29 -7.02
CA ILE A 125 13.00 1.51 -7.67
C ILE A 125 13.53 0.11 -7.93
N TYR A 126 12.84 -0.90 -7.42
CA TYR A 126 13.14 -2.32 -7.57
C TYR A 126 12.16 -2.92 -8.57
N PRO A 127 12.64 -3.54 -9.67
CA PRO A 127 11.77 -4.24 -10.60
C PRO A 127 11.24 -5.52 -9.95
N PHE A 128 9.93 -5.73 -10.06
CA PHE A 128 9.23 -6.93 -9.61
C PHE A 128 8.89 -7.79 -10.82
N ASP A 129 9.62 -8.91 -10.97
CA ASP A 129 9.27 -9.96 -11.92
C ASP A 129 8.01 -10.68 -11.39
N ASP A 130 6.91 -10.53 -12.11
CA ASP A 130 5.63 -11.12 -11.74
C ASP A 130 5.47 -12.55 -12.23
N SER A 131 6.37 -13.06 -13.07
CA SER A 131 6.32 -14.42 -13.62
C SER A 131 6.12 -15.51 -12.56
N PRO A 132 6.85 -15.49 -11.41
CA PRO A 132 6.67 -16.49 -10.36
C PRO A 132 5.29 -16.43 -9.68
N VAL A 133 4.64 -15.27 -9.71
CA VAL A 133 3.37 -15.03 -9.00
C VAL A 133 2.17 -15.17 -9.93
N ALA A 134 2.29 -14.79 -11.20
CA ALA A 134 1.18 -14.78 -12.16
C ALA A 134 0.50 -16.15 -12.26
N GLY A 135 1.27 -17.25 -12.17
CA GLY A 135 0.74 -18.62 -12.15
C GLY A 135 -0.03 -18.98 -10.86
N LEU A 136 0.25 -18.30 -9.76
CA LEU A 136 -0.30 -18.54 -8.43
C LEU A 136 -1.55 -17.70 -8.13
N ILE A 137 -1.75 -16.60 -8.85
CA ILE A 137 -2.95 -15.77 -8.70
C ILE A 137 -4.16 -16.59 -9.16
N SER A 138 -5.14 -16.66 -8.28
CA SER A 138 -6.45 -17.25 -8.58
C SER A 138 -7.44 -16.11 -8.68
N THR A 139 -8.28 -16.11 -9.72
CA THR A 139 -9.23 -15.03 -9.96
C THR A 139 -10.01 -14.68 -8.70
N SER A 140 -9.97 -13.41 -8.29
CA SER A 140 -10.73 -12.92 -7.14
C SER A 140 -12.15 -12.54 -7.57
N ILE A 141 -13.04 -12.31 -6.59
CA ILE A 141 -14.35 -11.68 -6.83
C ILE A 141 -14.19 -10.30 -7.49
N ARG A 142 -13.03 -9.64 -7.30
CA ARG A 142 -12.72 -8.35 -7.92
C ARG A 142 -11.46 -8.49 -8.78
N ALA A 143 -11.58 -8.34 -10.10
CA ALA A 143 -10.45 -8.45 -11.03
C ALA A 143 -9.27 -7.52 -10.71
N ALA A 144 -9.53 -6.35 -10.11
CA ALA A 144 -8.47 -5.43 -9.66
C ALA A 144 -7.55 -6.03 -8.57
N LEU A 145 -8.01 -7.05 -7.84
CA LEU A 145 -7.19 -7.76 -6.85
C LEU A 145 -6.25 -8.81 -7.49
N ASP A 146 -6.42 -9.07 -8.79
CA ASP A 146 -5.61 -10.03 -9.53
C ASP A 146 -4.34 -9.39 -10.13
N CYS A 147 -4.14 -8.07 -9.92
CA CYS A 147 -2.90 -7.41 -10.33
C CYS A 147 -1.70 -8.01 -9.57
N PRO A 148 -0.66 -8.53 -10.26
CA PRO A 148 0.49 -9.14 -9.60
C PRO A 148 1.23 -8.21 -8.63
N LEU A 149 1.21 -6.90 -8.91
CA LEU A 149 1.86 -5.92 -8.04
C LEU A 149 1.25 -5.89 -6.62
N ASN A 150 -0.01 -6.30 -6.44
CA ASN A 150 -0.64 -6.43 -5.11
C ASN A 150 0.01 -7.53 -4.23
N TYR A 151 0.83 -8.39 -4.82
CA TYR A 151 1.56 -9.47 -4.15
C TYR A 151 3.04 -9.11 -3.95
N ALA A 152 3.51 -7.98 -4.48
CA ALA A 152 4.92 -7.56 -4.37
C ALA A 152 5.39 -7.45 -2.91
N ARG A 153 4.48 -7.08 -2.00
CA ARG A 153 4.74 -7.04 -0.55
C ARG A 153 5.18 -8.39 0.04
N ASN A 154 4.79 -9.52 -0.56
CA ASN A 154 5.22 -10.86 -0.13
C ASN A 154 6.74 -11.05 -0.31
N TYR A 155 7.35 -10.28 -1.22
CA TYR A 155 8.73 -10.46 -1.69
C TYR A 155 9.65 -9.33 -1.22
N LEU A 156 9.20 -8.43 -0.33
CA LEU A 156 10.03 -7.30 0.12
C LEU A 156 11.38 -7.74 0.68
N ALA A 157 11.40 -8.83 1.44
CA ALA A 157 12.62 -9.39 1.99
C ALA A 157 13.62 -9.85 0.93
N ASP A 158 13.13 -10.32 -0.22
CA ASP A 158 13.95 -10.81 -1.34
C ASP A 158 14.36 -9.68 -2.29
N LEU A 159 13.51 -8.66 -2.43
CA LEU A 159 13.73 -7.51 -3.30
C LEU A 159 14.67 -6.47 -2.69
N LEU A 160 14.52 -6.18 -1.39
CA LEU A 160 15.29 -5.12 -0.74
C LEU A 160 16.69 -5.63 -0.34
N PRO A 161 17.72 -4.74 -0.36
CA PRO A 161 19.08 -5.10 0.05
C PRO A 161 19.12 -5.71 1.46
N LYS A 162 20.02 -6.67 1.69
CA LYS A 162 20.16 -7.36 2.98
C LYS A 162 20.49 -6.44 4.16
N CYS A 163 21.09 -5.28 3.88
CA CYS A 163 21.35 -4.26 4.90
C CYS A 163 20.08 -3.60 5.45
N VAL A 164 18.97 -3.64 4.70
CA VAL A 164 17.67 -3.14 5.18
C VAL A 164 17.06 -4.23 6.05
N GLN A 165 17.13 -4.02 7.36
CA GLN A 165 16.65 -4.98 8.37
C GLN A 165 15.21 -4.74 8.77
N LYS A 166 14.72 -3.50 8.72
CA LYS A 166 13.35 -3.14 9.07
C LYS A 166 12.79 -2.12 8.06
N VAL A 167 11.51 -2.24 7.73
CA VAL A 167 10.83 -1.34 6.80
C VAL A 167 9.40 -1.04 7.25
N VAL A 168 8.92 0.17 6.98
CA VAL A 168 7.49 0.49 7.04
C VAL A 168 6.91 0.33 5.64
N TYR A 169 5.99 -0.62 5.46
CA TYR A 169 5.26 -0.79 4.21
C TYR A 169 3.98 0.05 4.20
N LEU A 170 3.78 0.79 3.11
CA LEU A 170 2.63 1.66 2.88
C LEU A 170 2.01 1.37 1.50
N ASP A 171 0.70 1.14 1.44
CA ASP A 171 -0.04 1.12 0.18
C ASP A 171 -0.06 2.52 -0.47
N SER A 172 -0.33 2.59 -1.78
CA SER A 172 -0.26 3.85 -2.54
C SER A 172 -1.44 4.80 -2.33
N ASP A 173 -2.47 4.42 -1.57
CA ASP A 173 -3.76 5.12 -1.46
C ASP A 173 -4.04 5.69 -0.07
N LEU A 174 -2.99 6.19 0.59
CA LEU A 174 -3.03 6.75 1.95
C LEU A 174 -2.43 8.15 2.04
N VAL A 175 -2.75 8.85 3.13
CA VAL A 175 -2.17 10.13 3.52
C VAL A 175 -1.71 10.01 4.97
N LEU A 176 -0.43 10.32 5.21
CA LEU A 176 0.13 10.41 6.55
C LEU A 176 -0.14 11.78 7.16
N VAL A 177 -0.45 11.81 8.45
CA VAL A 177 -0.51 13.09 9.19
C VAL A 177 0.30 13.11 10.49
N ASP A 178 0.96 12.00 10.80
CA ASP A 178 1.82 11.87 11.98
C ASP A 178 3.20 11.40 11.53
N ASP A 179 4.18 11.56 12.42
CA ASP A 179 5.58 11.26 12.16
C ASP A 179 5.78 9.74 12.04
N ILE A 180 6.09 9.29 10.81
CA ILE A 180 6.28 7.87 10.49
C ILE A 180 7.38 7.21 11.32
N SER A 181 8.31 7.98 11.90
CA SER A 181 9.32 7.41 12.80
C SER A 181 8.71 6.78 14.05
N ASN A 182 7.56 7.29 14.52
CA ASN A 182 6.80 6.70 15.63
C ASN A 182 6.25 5.32 15.24
N LEU A 183 5.74 5.18 14.01
CA LEU A 183 5.30 3.89 13.47
C LEU A 183 6.50 2.94 13.31
N ALA A 184 7.59 3.40 12.69
CA ALA A 184 8.80 2.61 12.48
C ALA A 184 9.43 2.10 13.79
N ALA A 185 9.27 2.87 14.88
CA ALA A 185 9.74 2.52 16.22
C ALA A 185 8.85 1.49 16.95
N THR A 186 7.77 1.01 16.34
CA THR A 186 6.88 0.01 16.95
C THR A 186 7.68 -1.20 17.45
N PRO A 187 7.54 -1.58 18.73
CA PRO A 187 8.24 -2.73 19.28
C PRO A 187 7.62 -4.04 18.77
N LEU A 188 8.43 -4.87 18.10
CA LEU A 188 8.01 -6.19 17.61
C LEU A 188 8.17 -7.31 18.65
N GLY A 189 8.74 -7.01 19.82
CA GLY A 189 9.11 -8.03 20.80
C GLY A 189 10.12 -9.04 20.25
N ASN A 190 10.12 -10.25 20.82
CA ASN A 190 11.10 -11.29 20.48
C ASN A 190 10.65 -12.22 19.35
N GLU A 191 9.33 -12.33 19.14
CA GLU A 191 8.76 -13.37 18.26
C GLU A 191 8.10 -12.79 17.00
N ALA A 192 7.50 -11.60 17.07
CA ALA A 192 6.78 -11.06 15.92
C ALA A 192 7.75 -10.61 14.82
N VAL A 193 7.35 -10.87 13.58
CA VAL A 193 8.08 -10.48 12.37
C VAL A 193 7.47 -9.24 11.73
N LEU A 194 6.20 -8.97 12.04
CA LEU A 194 5.51 -7.77 11.58
C LEU A 194 4.61 -7.20 12.67
N ALA A 195 4.30 -5.91 12.53
CA ALA A 195 3.28 -5.22 13.30
C ALA A 195 2.29 -4.51 12.38
N ALA A 196 1.03 -4.54 12.76
CA ALA A 196 -0.06 -3.85 12.07
C ALA A 196 -1.25 -3.63 13.01
N PRO A 197 -2.17 -2.70 12.68
CA PRO A 197 -3.42 -2.56 13.42
C PRO A 197 -4.34 -3.78 13.26
N GLU A 198 -4.80 -4.37 14.37
CA GLU A 198 -5.65 -5.57 14.40
C GLU A 198 -7.12 -5.26 14.67
N TYR A 199 -8.02 -5.65 13.78
CA TYR A 199 -9.47 -5.46 13.92
C TYR A 199 -10.13 -6.78 14.34
N CYS A 200 -9.98 -7.16 15.61
CA CYS A 200 -10.53 -8.39 16.16
C CYS A 200 -12.08 -8.46 16.19
N ASN A 201 -12.76 -7.33 16.01
CA ASN A 201 -14.22 -7.29 15.91
C ASN A 201 -14.75 -7.75 14.53
N ALA A 202 -13.87 -7.83 13.52
CA ALA A 202 -14.25 -8.34 12.21
C ALA A 202 -14.47 -9.85 12.26
N ASN A 203 -15.43 -10.36 11.49
CA ASN A 203 -15.66 -11.79 11.37
C ASN A 203 -14.51 -12.47 10.61
N PHE A 204 -13.49 -12.93 11.33
CA PHE A 204 -12.30 -13.57 10.74
C PHE A 204 -12.63 -14.78 9.85
N THR A 205 -13.69 -15.53 10.18
CA THR A 205 -14.14 -16.68 9.40
C THR A 205 -14.50 -16.31 7.95
N SER A 206 -14.93 -15.07 7.71
CA SER A 206 -15.34 -14.60 6.37
C SER A 206 -14.19 -14.46 5.36
N TYR A 207 -12.93 -14.47 5.81
CA TYR A 207 -11.77 -14.35 4.91
C TYR A 207 -11.40 -15.68 4.23
N PHE A 208 -12.01 -16.79 4.66
CA PHE A 208 -11.76 -18.13 4.14
C PHE A 208 -13.07 -18.85 3.81
N THR A 209 -13.00 -19.76 2.85
CA THR A 209 -14.15 -20.52 2.35
C THR A 209 -14.62 -21.58 3.37
N PRO A 210 -15.87 -22.08 3.24
CA PRO A 210 -16.30 -23.26 4.01
C PRO A 210 -15.41 -24.49 3.80
N THR A 211 -14.81 -24.65 2.61
CA THR A 211 -13.86 -25.72 2.29
C THR A 211 -12.62 -25.66 3.17
N PHE A 212 -12.10 -24.46 3.43
CA PHE A 212 -10.97 -24.27 4.36
C PHE A 212 -11.34 -24.70 5.78
N TRP A 213 -12.46 -24.18 6.31
CA TRP A 213 -12.86 -24.41 7.70
C TRP A 213 -13.28 -25.85 7.98
N SER A 214 -13.87 -26.54 7.00
CA SER A 214 -14.29 -27.93 7.13
C SER A 214 -13.15 -28.94 7.02
N ASN A 215 -11.94 -28.51 6.60
CA ASN A 215 -10.75 -29.37 6.55
C ASN A 215 -9.88 -29.13 7.80
N PRO A 216 -9.84 -30.08 8.76
CA PRO A 216 -9.06 -29.91 9.99
C PRO A 216 -7.57 -29.67 9.73
N SER A 217 -6.99 -30.31 8.70
CA SER A 217 -5.57 -30.14 8.38
C SER A 217 -5.21 -28.71 7.99
N LEU A 218 -6.18 -27.94 7.47
CA LEU A 218 -6.01 -26.54 7.10
C LEU A 218 -6.33 -25.61 8.27
N SER A 219 -7.49 -25.78 8.90
CA SER A 219 -7.94 -24.91 9.99
C SER A 219 -7.09 -25.02 11.26
N LEU A 220 -6.40 -26.16 11.46
CA LEU A 220 -5.40 -26.33 12.52
C LEU A 220 -4.27 -25.28 12.50
N THR A 221 -4.03 -24.61 11.37
CA THR A 221 -3.06 -23.50 11.27
C THR A 221 -3.32 -22.40 12.33
N PHE A 222 -4.58 -22.22 12.74
CA PHE A 222 -5.01 -21.22 13.71
C PHE A 222 -5.24 -21.77 15.13
N ALA A 223 -5.09 -23.08 15.38
CA ALA A 223 -5.56 -23.72 16.62
C ALA A 223 -4.96 -23.13 17.91
N ASN A 224 -3.71 -22.67 17.85
CA ASN A 224 -3.00 -22.06 19.00
C ASN A 224 -2.84 -20.54 18.86
N ARG A 225 -3.64 -19.91 18.00
CA ARG A 225 -3.58 -18.46 17.74
C ARG A 225 -4.92 -17.83 18.13
N LYS A 226 -4.89 -16.52 18.38
CA LYS A 226 -6.09 -15.69 18.43
C LYS A 226 -6.11 -14.82 17.17
N PRO A 227 -6.48 -15.39 16.01
CA PRO A 227 -6.32 -14.67 14.76
C PRO A 227 -7.31 -13.51 14.66
N CYS A 228 -6.77 -12.33 14.39
CA CYS A 228 -7.54 -11.15 14.04
C CYS A 228 -7.25 -10.74 12.60
N TYR A 229 -8.21 -10.08 11.96
CA TYR A 229 -7.95 -9.40 10.70
C TYR A 229 -7.01 -8.23 10.96
N PHE A 230 -5.99 -8.07 10.14
CA PHE A 230 -5.20 -6.86 10.06
C PHE A 230 -5.10 -6.44 8.59
N ASN A 231 -5.09 -5.14 8.34
CA ASN A 231 -4.92 -4.62 7.00
C ASN A 231 -3.42 -4.67 6.62
N THR A 232 -3.11 -5.12 5.40
CA THR A 232 -1.73 -5.26 4.91
C THR A 232 -1.20 -4.03 4.18
N GLY A 233 -1.91 -2.91 4.25
CA GLY A 233 -1.55 -1.63 3.61
C GLY A 233 -0.77 -0.67 4.50
N VAL A 234 -0.70 -0.94 5.81
CA VAL A 234 0.18 -0.23 6.75
C VAL A 234 0.80 -1.28 7.68
N MET A 235 2.09 -1.54 7.53
CA MET A 235 2.80 -2.55 8.32
C MET A 235 4.21 -2.09 8.67
N VAL A 236 4.70 -2.52 9.83
CA VAL A 236 6.14 -2.50 10.16
C VAL A 236 6.66 -3.91 10.03
N VAL A 237 7.67 -4.14 9.20
CA VAL A 237 8.18 -5.48 8.89
C VAL A 237 9.66 -5.58 9.23
N ASP A 238 10.01 -6.57 10.04
CA ASP A 238 11.38 -6.98 10.29
C ASP A 238 11.83 -7.93 9.17
N LEU A 239 12.52 -7.37 8.18
CA LEU A 239 13.02 -8.10 7.03
C LEU A 239 14.14 -9.08 7.41
N GLU A 240 14.88 -8.83 8.49
CA GLU A 240 15.90 -9.77 8.97
C GLU A 240 15.23 -11.06 9.48
N ARG A 241 14.25 -10.93 10.39
CA ARG A 241 13.47 -12.08 10.87
C ARG A 241 12.63 -12.71 9.77
N TRP A 242 12.12 -11.92 8.83
CA TRP A 242 11.39 -12.43 7.67
C TRP A 242 12.26 -13.37 6.83
N ARG A 243 13.50 -12.97 6.53
CA ARG A 243 14.47 -13.81 5.81
C ARG A 243 14.86 -15.03 6.63
N ALA A 244 15.16 -14.85 7.92
CA ALA A 244 15.58 -15.96 8.79
C ALA A 244 14.50 -17.03 8.96
N GLY A 245 13.22 -16.64 8.99
CA GLY A 245 12.08 -17.54 9.10
C GLY A 245 11.48 -18.00 7.78
N ASP A 246 12.07 -17.64 6.64
CA ASP A 246 11.63 -18.01 5.28
C ASP A 246 10.13 -17.76 5.04
N TYR A 247 9.67 -16.56 5.42
CA TYR A 247 8.24 -16.25 5.39
C TYR A 247 7.70 -16.04 3.97
N THR A 248 8.53 -15.64 3.01
CA THR A 248 8.13 -15.57 1.59
C THR A 248 7.67 -16.95 1.12
N THR A 249 8.46 -18.00 1.35
CA THR A 249 8.16 -19.37 0.94
C THR A 249 6.87 -19.86 1.58
N LYS A 250 6.68 -19.63 2.89
CA LYS A 250 5.43 -19.99 3.60
C LYS A 250 4.20 -19.35 2.98
N ILE A 251 4.27 -18.09 2.56
CA ILE A 251 3.16 -17.41 1.88
C ILE A 251 2.90 -18.05 0.52
N VAL A 252 3.95 -18.31 -0.26
CA VAL A 252 3.86 -18.92 -1.59
C VAL A 252 3.23 -20.32 -1.53
N GLU A 253 3.59 -21.14 -0.55
CA GLU A 253 2.99 -22.47 -0.33
C GLU A 253 1.46 -22.41 -0.15
N TRP A 254 0.96 -21.42 0.60
CA TRP A 254 -0.48 -21.19 0.73
C TRP A 254 -1.13 -20.73 -0.57
N MET A 255 -0.44 -19.93 -1.37
CA MET A 255 -0.90 -19.51 -2.70
C MET A 255 -0.95 -20.69 -3.69
N GLU A 256 0.01 -21.61 -3.63
CA GLU A 256 -0.01 -22.84 -4.42
C GLU A 256 -1.17 -23.76 -4.02
N LEU A 257 -1.42 -23.92 -2.71
CA LEU A 257 -2.54 -24.70 -2.21
C LEU A 257 -3.89 -24.11 -2.66
N GLN A 258 -4.00 -22.79 -2.62
CA GLN A 258 -5.17 -22.05 -3.10
C GLN A 258 -5.53 -22.41 -4.55
N LYS A 259 -4.55 -22.59 -5.44
CA LYS A 259 -4.78 -22.99 -6.83
C LYS A 259 -5.42 -24.37 -6.98
N ARG A 260 -5.20 -25.25 -6.00
CA ARG A 260 -5.67 -26.65 -6.05
C ARG A 260 -7.03 -26.83 -5.41
N VAL A 261 -7.30 -26.14 -4.29
CA VAL A 261 -8.47 -26.43 -3.42
C VAL A 261 -9.39 -25.23 -3.22
N ARG A 262 -8.99 -24.02 -3.65
CA ARG A 262 -9.75 -22.77 -3.51
C ARG A 262 -10.25 -22.55 -2.07
N ILE A 263 -9.35 -22.09 -1.21
CA ILE A 263 -9.53 -21.90 0.22
C ILE A 263 -9.92 -20.46 0.63
N TYR A 264 -9.75 -19.45 -0.23
CA TYR A 264 -10.18 -18.06 -0.01
C TYR A 264 -10.52 -17.33 -1.33
N GLU A 265 -11.03 -16.09 -1.26
CA GLU A 265 -11.44 -15.31 -2.45
C GLU A 265 -10.89 -13.86 -2.52
N LEU A 266 -10.18 -13.39 -1.47
CA LEU A 266 -9.84 -11.97 -1.27
C LEU A 266 -8.42 -11.56 -1.73
N GLY A 267 -7.97 -12.05 -2.89
CA GLY A 267 -6.70 -11.61 -3.49
C GLY A 267 -5.48 -11.93 -2.62
N SER A 268 -4.60 -10.93 -2.41
CA SER A 268 -3.31 -11.11 -1.72
C SER A 268 -3.36 -11.04 -0.19
N LEU A 269 -4.49 -10.68 0.42
CA LEU A 269 -4.63 -10.57 1.88
C LEU A 269 -4.66 -11.94 2.59
N PRO A 270 -5.47 -12.93 2.19
CA PRO A 270 -5.60 -14.19 2.93
C PRO A 270 -4.29 -14.97 3.14
N PRO A 271 -3.34 -15.02 2.17
CA PRO A 271 -2.02 -15.61 2.40
C PRO A 271 -1.26 -14.99 3.58
N PHE A 272 -1.32 -13.66 3.75
CA PHE A 272 -0.75 -13.00 4.93
C PHE A 272 -1.45 -13.42 6.21
N LEU A 273 -2.78 -13.48 6.20
CA LEU A 273 -3.54 -13.89 7.38
C LEU A 273 -3.21 -15.33 7.80
N LEU A 274 -3.05 -16.25 6.85
CA LEU A 274 -2.67 -17.65 7.11
C LEU A 274 -1.32 -17.76 7.83
N VAL A 275 -0.36 -16.93 7.42
CA VAL A 275 1.00 -16.96 7.96
C VAL A 275 1.09 -16.21 9.29
N PHE A 276 0.43 -15.06 9.43
CA PHE A 276 0.72 -14.12 10.51
C PHE A 276 -0.42 -13.85 11.50
N ALA A 277 -1.70 -14.07 11.15
CA ALA A 277 -2.80 -13.68 12.01
C ALA A 277 -2.70 -14.33 13.40
N GLY A 278 -2.72 -13.49 14.45
CA GLY A 278 -2.54 -13.89 15.85
C GLY A 278 -1.08 -13.98 16.33
N ASN A 279 -0.10 -13.72 15.47
CA ASN A 279 1.35 -13.76 15.77
C ASN A 279 2.06 -12.44 15.37
N ILE A 280 1.34 -11.32 15.36
CA ILE A 280 1.89 -10.00 15.02
C ILE A 280 2.00 -9.14 16.27
N ALA A 281 2.86 -8.12 16.23
CA ALA A 281 2.83 -7.09 17.27
C ALA A 281 1.70 -6.10 16.99
N PRO A 282 0.93 -5.68 18.00
CA PRO A 282 -0.18 -4.76 17.79
C PRO A 282 0.32 -3.35 17.52
N VAL A 283 -0.33 -2.66 16.59
CA VAL A 283 -0.17 -1.22 16.35
C VAL A 283 -1.48 -0.53 16.72
N ASP A 284 -1.40 0.68 17.26
CA ASP A 284 -2.59 1.49 17.53
C ASP A 284 -3.41 1.70 16.24
N HIS A 285 -4.73 1.57 16.35
CA HIS A 285 -5.66 1.69 15.23
C HIS A 285 -5.61 3.08 14.58
N GLN A 286 -5.17 4.13 15.27
CA GLN A 286 -5.01 5.47 14.70
C GLN A 286 -4.06 5.50 13.50
N TRP A 287 -3.13 4.54 13.41
CA TRP A 287 -2.22 4.41 12.26
C TRP A 287 -2.91 3.94 10.98
N ASN A 288 -4.11 3.36 11.09
CA ASN A 288 -4.85 2.91 9.93
C ASN A 288 -6.37 3.07 10.13
N GLN A 289 -6.92 4.18 9.65
CA GLN A 289 -8.34 4.49 9.70
C GLN A 289 -8.99 4.26 8.34
N HIS A 290 -9.84 3.25 8.25
CA HIS A 290 -10.58 2.91 7.04
C HIS A 290 -12.03 3.43 7.13
N GLY A 291 -12.67 3.71 5.99
CA GLY A 291 -14.13 3.86 5.95
C GLY A 291 -14.67 5.26 6.27
N LEU A 292 -13.87 6.32 6.22
CA LEU A 292 -14.30 7.72 6.38
C LEU A 292 -15.27 8.26 5.29
N GLY A 293 -15.80 7.37 4.45
CA GLY A 293 -16.93 7.63 3.54
C GLY A 293 -18.10 6.65 3.68
N ALA A 294 -17.99 5.61 4.51
CA ALA A 294 -19.06 4.66 4.78
C ALA A 294 -19.85 5.02 6.05
N SER A 295 -19.22 5.69 7.01
CA SER A 295 -19.84 6.17 8.26
C SER A 295 -20.35 7.61 8.18
N CYS A 296 -19.94 8.40 7.18
CA CYS A 296 -20.49 9.75 6.93
C CYS A 296 -21.81 9.72 6.13
N ILE A 297 -22.24 8.54 5.68
CA ILE A 297 -23.65 8.28 5.37
C ILE A 297 -24.15 7.49 6.58
N GLY A 298 -24.86 8.16 7.48
CA GLY A 298 -25.69 7.44 8.42
C GLY A 298 -26.59 6.51 7.61
N VAL A 299 -26.34 5.20 7.67
CA VAL A 299 -27.27 4.21 7.14
C VAL A 299 -28.44 4.13 8.13
N GLU A 300 -29.20 5.23 8.24
CA GLU A 300 -30.63 5.08 8.34
C GLU A 300 -31.12 4.77 6.92
N ARG A 301 -31.40 3.48 6.75
CA ARG A 301 -32.18 2.85 5.70
C ARG A 301 -33.17 3.82 5.02
N VAL A 302 -32.77 4.49 3.93
CA VAL A 302 -33.71 5.16 3.03
C VAL A 302 -33.28 4.99 1.56
N ASN A 303 -34.08 4.20 0.85
CA ASN A 303 -34.18 4.21 -0.61
C ASN A 303 -34.48 5.64 -1.10
N ARG A 304 -33.55 6.23 -1.84
CA ARG A 304 -33.73 7.08 -3.05
C ARG A 304 -32.47 7.92 -3.24
N GLY A 305 -31.85 7.83 -4.42
CA GLY A 305 -30.69 8.62 -4.76
C GLY A 305 -31.00 10.12 -4.79
N PHE A 306 -29.99 10.96 -4.54
CA PHE A 306 -29.90 12.32 -5.08
C PHE A 306 -28.52 12.95 -4.85
N ASP A 307 -28.36 14.05 -5.56
CA ASP A 307 -27.25 14.89 -5.98
C ASP A 307 -26.93 16.06 -5.00
N SER A 308 -25.78 16.73 -5.21
CA SER A 308 -25.28 18.02 -4.66
C SER A 308 -24.92 18.11 -3.14
N MET A 309 -23.68 18.40 -2.69
CA MET A 309 -22.78 19.56 -2.84
C MET A 309 -23.18 20.78 -1.97
N LEU A 310 -22.72 20.88 -0.69
CA LEU A 310 -22.27 22.13 -0.01
C LEU A 310 -21.95 22.12 1.52
N THR A 311 -21.95 21.01 2.28
CA THR A 311 -21.86 21.10 3.76
C THR A 311 -20.53 20.71 4.45
N ASP A 312 -19.45 20.39 3.74
CA ASP A 312 -18.31 19.66 4.35
C ASP A 312 -17.16 20.51 4.95
N LEU A 313 -17.16 21.84 4.81
CA LEU A 313 -15.98 22.66 5.20
C LEU A 313 -15.78 22.81 6.71
N ALA A 314 -16.82 22.68 7.53
CA ALA A 314 -16.77 23.05 8.95
C ALA A 314 -16.23 21.94 9.88
N LEU A 315 -16.21 20.68 9.44
CA LEU A 315 -15.86 19.55 10.32
C LEU A 315 -14.35 19.28 10.45
N TRP A 316 -13.55 19.93 9.59
CA TRP A 316 -12.13 19.65 9.39
C TRP A 316 -11.19 20.15 10.48
N MET A 317 -11.63 21.08 11.34
CA MET A 317 -10.76 21.71 12.35
C MET A 317 -10.69 20.96 13.69
N LEU A 318 -11.40 19.84 13.88
CA LEU A 318 -11.55 19.22 15.22
C LEU A 318 -10.70 17.97 15.49
N CYS A 319 -10.00 17.39 14.51
CA CYS A 319 -9.18 16.19 14.73
C CYS A 319 -7.71 16.46 14.38
N GLY A 320 -6.96 17.04 15.33
CA GLY A 320 -5.50 16.98 15.30
C GLY A 320 -5.02 15.55 15.55
N HIS A 321 -4.05 15.08 14.77
CA HIS A 321 -3.45 13.73 14.78
C HIS A 321 -4.33 12.62 14.18
N LEU A 322 -4.67 12.71 12.90
CA LEU A 322 -5.52 11.71 12.22
C LEU A 322 -5.03 11.31 10.81
N MET A 323 -4.47 10.11 10.66
CA MET A 323 -4.14 9.55 9.34
C MET A 323 -5.44 9.36 8.54
N ILE A 324 -5.59 10.01 7.39
CA ILE A 324 -6.87 10.03 6.66
C ILE A 324 -6.76 9.26 5.35
N TYR A 325 -7.59 8.23 5.20
CA TYR A 325 -7.91 7.61 3.91
C TYR A 325 -8.97 8.46 3.20
N TYR A 326 -8.62 9.16 2.10
CA TYR A 326 -9.64 9.74 1.23
C TYR A 326 -9.20 10.00 -0.21
N LYS A 327 -10.03 9.55 -1.16
CA LYS A 327 -9.91 9.86 -2.60
C LYS A 327 -9.98 11.37 -2.89
N ARG A 328 -10.61 12.20 -2.03
CA ARG A 328 -10.70 13.66 -2.18
C ARG A 328 -9.64 14.47 -1.42
N HIS A 329 -9.00 13.91 -0.37
CA HIS A 329 -7.81 14.55 0.24
C HIS A 329 -6.59 14.35 -0.65
N ILE A 330 -6.51 13.19 -1.29
CA ILE A 330 -5.68 12.99 -2.46
C ILE A 330 -6.01 14.10 -3.47
N LEU A 331 -7.28 14.42 -3.78
CA LEU A 331 -7.58 15.61 -4.61
C LEU A 331 -7.08 16.93 -4.01
N LEU A 332 -7.23 17.25 -2.73
CA LEU A 332 -6.80 18.56 -2.19
C LEU A 332 -5.27 18.72 -2.12
N ILE A 333 -4.56 17.64 -1.80
CA ILE A 333 -3.10 17.58 -1.90
C ILE A 333 -2.71 17.70 -3.38
N LEU A 334 -3.35 16.95 -4.27
CA LEU A 334 -3.08 16.98 -5.70
C LEU A 334 -3.60 18.25 -6.40
N GLU A 335 -4.57 19.00 -5.88
CA GLU A 335 -5.03 20.27 -6.46
C GLU A 335 -3.99 21.36 -6.20
N ASN A 336 -3.18 21.19 -5.13
CA ASN A 336 -2.01 22.01 -4.87
C ASN A 336 -0.73 21.46 -5.54
N PHE A 337 -0.72 20.20 -5.99
CA PHE A 337 0.50 19.48 -6.41
C PHE A 337 0.49 18.96 -7.87
N CYS A 338 -0.66 18.85 -8.52
CA CYS A 338 -0.82 18.56 -9.95
C CYS A 338 -1.32 19.82 -10.65
N ASN A 339 -0.72 20.18 -11.79
CA ASN A 339 -1.26 21.20 -12.69
C ASN A 339 -2.27 20.60 -13.66
#